data_AF-A0A4R0RQ83-F1
#
_entry.id   AF-A0A4R0RQ83-F1
#
_cell.length_a   1.000
_cell.length_b   1.000
_cell.length_c   1.000
_cell.angle_alpha   90.00
_cell.angle_beta   90.00
_cell.angle_gamma   90.00
#
_symmetry.space_group_name_H-M   'P 1'
#
loop_
_entity.id
_entity.type
_entity.pdbx_description
1 polymer ?
#
loop_
_entity_poly.entity_id
_entity_poly.type
_entity_poly.pdbx_seq_one_letter_code
_entity_poly.pdbx_strand_id
1 'polypeptide(L)'
;MGGNEFEDAAPAQYPYAWFPDSDTPVKDFLGKYKPSMVQDDGTKPWIWVGKSASAENDYSKDAIEEAKKYLEEVTEKVESIKNDDAIPVRANKKKGTKSKKEVREEVQNEATEKLKDISVKHDFVSGKWLIFAPSDRVDMVWSTIATSLVEGPLSTTCVDLAKVATCPRTETPNYQHVLCLYMPNVYDKDAVLEVMKVLLGKHGMNLMGVKSNLYTAINLDSKHASGVQSTVWRNSALMKDAEMKELKDKYFADLNAAKSSEPKPDAEKEKPKAKESTAATKSKPKLKKKAVDDDPFASDDDENAVVAKKPAKPETKKAAPKATTSKRSKPDSDDEEDEEEERPQKKRNGKK
;
A
#
# COMPACT_ATOMS: atom_id res chain seq x y z
N MET A 1 21.45 -4.52 24.75
CA MET A 1 20.09 -4.10 24.35
C MET A 1 20.07 -2.59 24.43
N GLY A 2 20.27 -1.89 23.30
CA GLY A 2 20.03 -0.45 23.27
C GLY A 2 18.54 -0.20 23.29
N GLY A 3 18.08 0.78 24.06
CA GLY A 3 16.69 1.21 23.97
C GLY A 3 16.43 1.81 22.58
N ASN A 4 15.27 1.51 21.98
CA ASN A 4 14.78 2.32 20.87
C ASN A 4 14.47 3.72 21.42
N GLU A 5 15.44 4.63 21.32
CA GLU A 5 15.14 6.05 21.34
C GLU A 5 14.18 6.36 20.18
N PHE A 6 13.21 7.24 20.42
CA PHE A 6 12.01 7.35 19.60
C PHE A 6 12.31 7.87 18.19
N GLU A 7 12.46 6.94 17.26
CA GLU A 7 12.71 7.16 15.83
C GLU A 7 11.61 8.00 15.14
N ASP A 8 10.48 8.24 15.82
CA ASP A 8 9.30 8.94 15.35
C ASP A 8 9.20 10.41 15.82
N ALA A 9 10.17 10.91 16.60
CA ALA A 9 10.29 12.33 16.93
C ALA A 9 11.60 12.93 16.38
N ALA A 10 11.55 14.17 15.89
CA ALA A 10 12.75 14.89 15.49
C ALA A 10 13.56 15.30 16.75
N PRO A 11 14.87 14.99 16.85
CA PRO A 11 15.66 15.40 18.00
C PRO A 11 15.80 16.93 18.09
N ALA A 12 15.86 17.46 19.32
CA ALA A 12 16.13 18.87 19.54
C ALA A 12 17.48 19.26 18.91
N GLN A 13 17.51 20.36 18.15
CA GLN A 13 18.69 20.87 17.43
C GLN A 13 19.25 19.90 16.35
N TYR A 14 18.43 19.01 15.79
CA TYR A 14 18.85 18.09 14.73
C TYR A 14 19.09 18.82 13.39
N PRO A 15 20.30 18.79 12.79
CA PRO A 15 20.63 19.58 11.59
C PRO A 15 19.87 19.19 10.30
N TYR A 16 19.19 18.06 10.32
CA TYR A 16 18.36 17.55 9.22
C TYR A 16 16.87 17.63 9.56
N ALA A 17 16.47 18.47 10.51
CA ALA A 17 15.08 18.86 10.74
C ALA A 17 14.86 20.32 10.33
N TRP A 18 13.68 20.61 9.78
CA TRP A 18 13.22 21.94 9.47
C TRP A 18 11.80 22.17 10.02
N PHE A 19 11.61 23.35 10.61
CA PHE A 19 10.34 23.87 11.11
C PHE A 19 10.25 25.38 10.78
N PRO A 20 9.06 26.02 10.84
CA PRO A 20 8.92 27.44 10.49
C PRO A 20 9.80 28.40 11.32
N ASP A 21 10.16 28.02 12.55
CA ASP A 21 11.05 28.77 13.44
C ASP A 21 12.54 28.62 13.11
N SER A 22 12.89 27.95 11.99
CA SER A 22 14.29 27.73 11.58
C SER A 22 14.85 28.94 10.81
N ASP A 23 16.13 29.28 11.04
CA ASP A 23 16.79 30.43 10.43
C ASP A 23 16.87 30.41 8.88
N THR A 24 16.70 29.23 8.26
CA THR A 24 16.81 29.05 6.79
C THR A 24 15.44 28.79 6.15
N PRO A 25 15.12 29.37 4.98
CA PRO A 25 13.91 29.00 4.23
C PRO A 25 13.85 27.51 3.88
N VAL A 26 12.63 26.93 3.87
CA VAL A 26 12.41 25.49 3.56
C VAL A 26 13.03 25.09 2.21
N LYS A 27 12.97 25.97 1.21
CA LYS A 27 13.55 25.73 -0.12
C LYS A 27 15.07 25.57 -0.10
N ASP A 28 15.76 26.37 0.72
CA ASP A 28 17.22 26.32 0.85
C ASP A 28 17.65 25.10 1.66
N PHE A 29 16.89 24.76 2.70
CA PHE A 29 17.04 23.51 3.45
C PHE A 29 16.90 22.28 2.53
N LEU A 30 15.85 22.20 1.71
CA LEU A 30 15.63 21.11 0.75
C LEU A 30 16.70 21.08 -0.36
N GLY A 31 17.19 22.24 -0.78
CA GLY A 31 18.31 22.34 -1.73
C GLY A 31 19.62 21.78 -1.18
N LYS A 32 19.86 21.98 0.13
CA LYS A 32 21.06 21.54 0.87
C LYS A 32 21.01 20.07 1.31
N TYR A 33 19.85 19.60 1.77
CA TYR A 33 19.67 18.28 2.38
C TYR A 33 18.77 17.38 1.51
N LYS A 34 19.39 16.81 0.47
CA LYS A 34 18.74 15.89 -0.46
C LYS A 34 18.82 14.44 0.05
N PRO A 35 17.70 13.70 0.15
CA PRO A 35 17.70 12.30 0.59
C PRO A 35 18.63 11.38 -0.20
N SER A 36 18.82 11.64 -1.50
CA SER A 36 19.76 10.89 -2.34
C SER A 36 21.25 11.13 -2.02
N MET A 37 21.58 12.28 -1.42
CA MET A 37 22.95 12.74 -1.18
C MET A 37 23.39 12.67 0.28
N VAL A 38 22.45 12.78 1.22
CA VAL A 38 22.72 12.52 2.64
C VAL A 38 22.86 11.01 2.81
N GLN A 39 24.03 10.55 3.26
CA GLN A 39 24.30 9.14 3.53
C GLN A 39 23.96 8.78 4.97
N ASP A 40 23.33 7.62 5.17
CA ASP A 40 23.12 7.04 6.49
C ASP A 40 24.45 6.54 7.09
N ASP A 41 24.96 7.29 8.06
CA ASP A 41 26.10 6.92 8.88
C ASP A 41 25.71 6.23 10.20
N GLY A 42 24.42 5.95 10.42
CA GLY A 42 23.85 5.44 11.66
C GLY A 42 23.51 6.54 12.68
N THR A 43 23.90 7.80 12.42
CA THR A 43 23.52 8.98 13.21
C THR A 43 22.55 9.90 12.46
N LYS A 44 22.32 9.64 11.16
CA LYS A 44 21.53 10.46 10.25
C LYS A 44 20.54 9.66 9.38
N PRO A 45 19.73 8.72 9.92
CA PRO A 45 18.84 7.92 9.09
C PRO A 45 17.67 8.71 8.47
N TRP A 46 17.35 9.89 8.97
CA TRP A 46 16.14 10.65 8.61
C TRP A 46 16.40 12.13 8.34
N ILE A 47 15.66 12.71 7.38
CA ILE A 47 15.48 14.16 7.18
C ILE A 47 14.01 14.49 7.50
N TRP A 48 13.74 15.60 8.18
CA TRP A 48 12.42 15.98 8.68
C TRP A 48 12.01 17.38 8.22
N VAL A 49 10.71 17.56 7.97
CA VAL A 49 10.05 18.85 7.74
C VAL A 49 8.71 18.83 8.45
N GLY A 50 8.43 19.80 9.32
CA GLY A 50 7.16 19.88 10.06
C GLY A 50 6.55 21.28 10.09
N LYS A 51 5.26 21.37 10.46
CA LYS A 51 4.51 22.62 10.64
C LYS A 51 4.81 23.36 11.95
N SER A 52 5.27 22.64 12.96
CA SER A 52 5.72 23.22 14.24
C SER A 52 6.80 22.32 14.84
N ALA A 53 7.67 22.90 15.67
CA ALA A 53 8.68 22.14 16.41
C ALA A 53 8.09 21.36 17.61
N SER A 54 6.82 21.61 17.97
CA SER A 54 6.13 21.02 19.12
C SER A 54 5.18 19.92 18.68
N ALA A 55 5.74 18.82 18.17
CA ALA A 55 5.00 17.56 18.07
C ALA A 55 4.89 16.97 19.49
N GLU A 56 3.70 16.99 20.09
CA GLU A 56 3.44 16.24 21.31
C GLU A 56 3.54 14.74 21.00
N ASN A 57 4.43 14.04 21.68
CA ASN A 57 4.65 12.62 21.49
C ASN A 57 3.62 11.85 22.34
N ASP A 58 2.63 11.23 21.71
CA ASP A 58 1.52 10.47 22.32
C ASP A 58 1.97 9.09 22.87
N TYR A 59 3.22 9.02 23.34
CA TYR A 59 3.86 7.81 23.78
C TYR A 59 3.29 7.32 25.12
N SER A 60 2.49 6.25 25.05
CA SER A 60 2.01 5.50 26.22
C SER A 60 2.77 4.18 26.40
N LYS A 61 3.48 4.05 27.54
CA LYS A 61 4.12 2.79 27.96
C LYS A 61 3.09 1.70 28.21
N ASP A 62 2.03 2.05 28.94
CA ASP A 62 0.95 1.14 29.35
C ASP A 62 0.24 0.56 28.11
N ALA A 63 0.03 1.38 27.07
CA ALA A 63 -0.51 0.91 25.79
C ALA A 63 0.40 -0.12 25.12
N ILE A 64 1.72 0.11 25.13
CA ILE A 64 2.72 -0.79 24.52
C ILE A 64 2.81 -2.10 25.27
N GLU A 65 2.78 -2.08 26.60
CA GLU A 65 2.82 -3.30 27.42
C GLU A 65 1.52 -4.12 27.26
N GLU A 66 0.35 -3.47 27.29
CA GLU A 66 -0.94 -4.12 27.04
C GLU A 66 -1.02 -4.71 25.61
N ALA A 67 -0.59 -3.95 24.60
CA ALA A 67 -0.61 -4.40 23.21
C ALA A 67 0.43 -5.50 22.91
N LYS A 68 1.62 -5.47 23.51
CA LYS A 68 2.63 -6.54 23.36
C LYS A 68 2.11 -7.85 23.93
N LYS A 69 1.63 -7.83 25.17
CA LYS A 69 1.05 -9.01 25.81
C LYS A 69 -0.09 -9.60 24.98
N TYR A 70 -0.99 -8.75 24.49
CA TYR A 70 -2.09 -9.20 23.65
C TYR A 70 -1.61 -9.76 22.28
N LEU A 71 -0.57 -9.16 21.68
CA LEU A 71 0.01 -9.66 20.43
C LEU A 71 0.72 -11.01 20.60
N GLU A 72 1.33 -11.27 21.76
CA GLU A 72 1.85 -12.59 22.16
C GLU A 72 0.71 -13.62 22.25
N GLU A 73 -0.36 -13.33 22.99
CA GLU A 73 -1.55 -14.19 23.10
C GLU A 73 -2.19 -14.50 21.73
N VAL A 74 -2.24 -13.52 20.81
CA VAL A 74 -2.72 -13.70 19.44
C VAL A 74 -1.77 -14.58 18.61
N THR A 75 -0.46 -14.45 18.82
CA THR A 75 0.54 -15.28 18.13
C THR A 75 0.39 -16.75 18.53
N GLU A 76 0.26 -17.04 19.83
CA GLU A 76 0.01 -18.38 20.35
C GLU A 76 -1.30 -18.98 19.81
N LYS A 77 -2.39 -18.20 19.78
CA LYS A 77 -3.68 -18.63 19.18
C LYS A 77 -3.55 -18.96 17.69
N VAL A 78 -2.81 -18.14 16.94
CA VAL A 78 -2.58 -18.38 15.51
C VAL A 78 -1.70 -19.61 15.28
N GLU A 79 -0.77 -19.91 16.17
CA GLU A 79 0.03 -21.13 16.15
C GLU A 79 -0.79 -22.38 16.51
N SER A 80 -1.64 -22.32 17.55
CA SER A 80 -2.51 -23.44 17.90
C SER A 80 -3.48 -23.79 16.76
N ILE A 81 -4.07 -22.82 16.06
CA ILE A 81 -4.90 -23.06 14.87
C ILE A 81 -4.12 -23.70 13.70
N LYS A 82 -2.82 -23.40 13.56
CA LYS A 82 -1.96 -24.07 12.56
C LYS A 82 -1.78 -25.55 12.93
N ASN A 83 -1.56 -25.84 14.21
CA ASN A 83 -1.20 -27.17 14.73
C ASN A 83 -2.41 -28.05 15.10
N ASP A 84 -3.63 -27.51 15.18
CA ASP A 84 -4.84 -28.28 15.53
C ASP A 84 -5.34 -29.12 14.34
N ASP A 85 -5.22 -30.45 14.43
CA ASP A 85 -5.69 -31.38 13.39
C ASP A 85 -7.22 -31.52 13.31
N ALA A 86 -7.98 -31.03 14.29
CA ALA A 86 -9.44 -31.03 14.24
C ALA A 86 -10.00 -29.96 13.28
N ILE A 87 -9.24 -28.90 13.00
CA ILE A 87 -9.66 -27.84 12.07
C ILE A 87 -9.30 -28.25 10.63
N PRO A 88 -10.27 -28.36 9.71
CA PRO A 88 -9.97 -28.83 8.36
C PRO A 88 -9.18 -27.78 7.55
N VAL A 89 -8.27 -28.24 6.69
CA VAL A 89 -7.48 -27.36 5.80
C VAL A 89 -8.36 -26.61 4.80
N ARG A 90 -9.44 -27.25 4.32
CA ARG A 90 -10.41 -26.67 3.38
C ARG A 90 -11.79 -26.54 4.03
N ALA A 91 -12.46 -25.43 3.77
CA ALA A 91 -13.81 -25.17 4.27
C ALA A 91 -14.81 -26.16 3.66
N ASN A 92 -15.83 -26.54 4.43
CA ASN A 92 -16.95 -27.33 3.90
C ASN A 92 -18.27 -26.64 4.24
N LYS A 93 -18.71 -25.76 3.33
CA LYS A 93 -19.97 -24.99 3.47
C LYS A 93 -21.20 -25.89 3.70
N LYS A 94 -21.22 -27.13 3.17
CA LYS A 94 -22.32 -28.08 3.40
C LYS A 94 -22.36 -28.67 4.82
N LYS A 95 -21.25 -28.61 5.56
CA LYS A 95 -21.15 -29.07 6.97
C LYS A 95 -20.97 -27.92 7.97
N GLY A 96 -20.97 -26.67 7.51
CA GLY A 96 -20.72 -25.49 8.36
C GLY A 96 -19.31 -25.37 8.94
N THR A 97 -18.37 -26.25 8.57
CA THR A 97 -17.01 -26.27 9.15
C THR A 97 -16.11 -25.25 8.44
N LYS A 98 -15.63 -24.27 9.21
CA LYS A 98 -14.61 -23.28 8.79
C LYS A 98 -13.25 -23.95 8.57
N SER A 99 -12.46 -23.37 7.68
CA SER A 99 -11.08 -23.79 7.40
C SER A 99 -10.06 -23.19 8.37
N LYS A 100 -8.87 -23.79 8.45
CA LYS A 100 -7.70 -23.19 9.13
C LYS A 100 -7.37 -21.77 8.63
N LYS A 101 -7.73 -21.41 7.38
CA LYS A 101 -7.55 -20.04 6.87
C LYS A 101 -8.55 -19.08 7.50
N GLU A 102 -9.85 -19.36 7.36
CA GLU A 102 -10.93 -18.50 7.87
C GLU A 102 -10.83 -18.29 9.38
N VAL A 103 -10.52 -19.33 10.17
CA VAL A 103 -10.38 -19.21 11.62
C VAL A 103 -9.19 -18.33 12.03
N ARG A 104 -8.07 -18.37 11.29
CA ARG A 104 -6.94 -17.44 11.54
C ARG A 104 -7.27 -16.01 11.14
N GLU A 105 -7.94 -15.80 10.01
CA GLU A 105 -8.34 -14.48 9.55
C GLU A 105 -9.34 -13.82 10.52
N GLU A 106 -10.25 -14.61 11.12
CA GLU A 106 -11.13 -14.14 12.20
C GLU A 106 -10.34 -13.67 13.43
N VAL A 107 -9.38 -14.45 13.93
CA VAL A 107 -8.51 -14.06 15.06
C VAL A 107 -7.66 -12.83 14.72
N GLN A 108 -7.16 -12.70 13.49
CA GLN A 108 -6.36 -11.55 13.04
C GLN A 108 -7.18 -10.27 12.92
N ASN A 109 -8.46 -10.39 12.51
CA ASN A 109 -9.40 -9.27 12.46
C ASN A 109 -9.83 -8.83 13.86
N GLU A 110 -10.16 -9.76 14.76
CA GLU A 110 -10.42 -9.47 16.18
C GLU A 110 -9.22 -8.76 16.82
N ALA A 111 -8.00 -9.23 16.54
CA ALA A 111 -6.78 -8.62 17.04
C ALA A 111 -6.57 -7.18 16.52
N THR A 112 -6.97 -6.90 15.28
CA THR A 112 -6.87 -5.56 14.69
C THR A 112 -7.80 -4.57 15.39
N GLU A 113 -9.06 -4.94 15.63
CA GLU A 113 -9.98 -4.08 16.41
C GLU A 113 -9.53 -3.96 17.87
N LYS A 114 -8.99 -5.02 18.49
CA LYS A 114 -8.53 -4.95 19.87
C LYS A 114 -7.29 -4.08 20.07
N LEU A 115 -6.35 -4.09 19.12
CA LEU A 115 -5.19 -3.19 19.14
C LEU A 115 -5.60 -1.72 18.92
N LYS A 116 -6.65 -1.47 18.13
CA LYS A 116 -7.30 -0.15 18.00
C LYS A 116 -7.97 0.28 19.32
N ASP A 117 -8.71 -0.60 20.00
CA ASP A 117 -9.29 -0.30 21.31
C ASP A 117 -8.20 0.11 22.31
N ILE A 118 -7.07 -0.60 22.35
CA ILE A 118 -5.91 -0.27 23.21
C ILE A 118 -5.34 1.09 22.83
N SER A 119 -5.17 1.38 21.53
CA SER A 119 -4.69 2.68 21.05
C SER A 119 -5.58 3.83 21.53
N VAL A 120 -6.90 3.72 21.32
CA VAL A 120 -7.88 4.75 21.70
C VAL A 120 -8.02 4.89 23.21
N LYS A 121 -7.99 3.79 23.97
CA LYS A 121 -8.07 3.77 25.44
C LYS A 121 -6.95 4.57 26.11
N HIS A 122 -5.76 4.57 25.50
CA HIS A 122 -4.55 5.19 26.04
C HIS A 122 -4.13 6.47 25.29
N ASP A 123 -4.98 6.97 24.39
CA ASP A 123 -4.72 8.11 23.50
C ASP A 123 -3.46 7.97 22.61
N PHE A 124 -2.95 6.76 22.42
CA PHE A 124 -1.80 6.46 21.54
C PHE A 124 -2.31 6.21 20.11
N VAL A 125 -2.99 7.21 19.55
CA VAL A 125 -3.76 7.13 18.31
C VAL A 125 -3.04 7.68 17.08
N SER A 126 -1.86 8.29 17.24
CA SER A 126 -1.08 8.82 16.14
C SER A 126 -0.48 7.73 15.25
N GLY A 127 0.01 8.15 14.09
CA GLY A 127 0.66 7.25 13.14
C GLY A 127 1.00 7.95 11.85
N LYS A 128 1.25 7.14 10.81
CA LYS A 128 1.92 7.60 9.59
C LYS A 128 1.41 6.92 8.33
N TRP A 129 1.22 7.70 7.27
CA TRP A 129 1.19 7.19 5.90
C TRP A 129 2.59 6.73 5.48
N LEU A 130 2.67 5.57 4.84
CA LEU A 130 3.91 5.05 4.25
C LEU A 130 3.90 5.24 2.73
N ILE A 131 4.94 5.92 2.23
CA ILE A 131 5.21 6.17 0.82
C ILE A 131 6.61 5.65 0.50
N PHE A 132 6.79 4.99 -0.64
CA PHE A 132 8.09 4.50 -1.08
C PHE A 132 8.49 5.19 -2.39
N ALA A 133 9.65 5.86 -2.39
CA ALA A 133 10.17 6.58 -3.54
C ALA A 133 11.46 5.92 -4.04
N PRO A 134 11.59 5.61 -5.34
CA PRO A 134 12.86 5.10 -5.89
C PRO A 134 13.94 6.20 -5.84
N SER A 135 15.21 5.80 -5.71
CA SER A 135 16.34 6.71 -5.49
C SER A 135 16.53 7.76 -6.59
N ASP A 136 16.09 7.47 -7.83
CA ASP A 136 16.15 8.40 -8.96
C ASP A 136 15.14 9.57 -8.87
N ARG A 137 14.11 9.43 -8.03
CA ARG A 137 13.03 10.42 -7.87
C ARG A 137 12.81 10.89 -6.43
N VAL A 138 13.50 10.32 -5.44
CA VAL A 138 13.30 10.66 -4.02
C VAL A 138 13.42 12.16 -3.75
N ASP A 139 14.43 12.85 -4.30
CA ASP A 139 14.63 14.28 -4.04
C ASP A 139 13.47 15.14 -4.55
N MET A 140 12.90 14.79 -5.71
CA MET A 140 11.74 15.46 -6.28
C MET A 140 10.50 15.20 -5.43
N VAL A 141 10.25 13.92 -5.08
CA VAL A 141 9.11 13.51 -4.25
C VAL A 141 9.16 14.19 -2.89
N TRP A 142 10.32 14.13 -2.22
CA TRP A 142 10.55 14.77 -0.93
C TRP A 142 10.33 16.28 -1.00
N SER A 143 10.95 16.97 -1.97
CA SER A 143 10.80 18.42 -2.12
C SER A 143 9.34 18.82 -2.37
N THR A 144 8.60 18.07 -3.19
CA THR A 144 7.17 18.31 -3.45
C THR A 144 6.34 18.14 -2.18
N ILE A 145 6.56 17.05 -1.43
CA ILE A 145 5.81 16.73 -0.22
C ILE A 145 6.12 17.73 0.91
N ALA A 146 7.40 18.01 1.17
CA ALA A 146 7.85 18.97 2.17
C ALA A 146 7.32 20.39 1.89
N THR A 147 7.44 20.87 0.64
CA THR A 147 6.89 22.19 0.27
C THR A 147 5.37 22.20 0.42
N SER A 148 4.68 21.13 0.00
CA SER A 148 3.23 21.02 0.14
C SER A 148 2.75 21.01 1.60
N LEU A 149 3.54 20.42 2.50
CA LEU A 149 3.24 20.39 3.93
C LEU A 149 3.29 21.78 4.58
N VAL A 150 4.21 22.62 4.13
CA VAL A 150 4.44 23.97 4.68
C VAL A 150 3.51 25.01 4.04
N GLU A 151 3.42 25.05 2.71
CA GLU A 151 2.76 26.14 1.98
C GLU A 151 1.80 25.68 0.85
N GLY A 152 1.55 24.37 0.73
CA GLY A 152 0.71 23.81 -0.33
C GLY A 152 -0.48 22.99 0.17
N PRO A 153 -1.07 22.10 -0.67
CA PRO A 153 -2.29 21.36 -0.33
C PRO A 153 -2.23 20.46 0.91
N LEU A 154 -1.06 20.01 1.37
CA LEU A 154 -0.96 19.25 2.63
C LEU A 154 -0.99 20.18 3.86
N SER A 155 -0.67 21.47 3.70
CA SER A 155 -0.73 22.46 4.79
C SER A 155 -2.13 22.62 5.40
N THR A 156 -3.19 22.38 4.62
CA THR A 156 -4.59 22.46 5.08
C THR A 156 -5.11 21.17 5.73
N THR A 157 -4.36 20.06 5.63
CA THR A 157 -4.76 18.75 6.19
C THR A 157 -4.22 18.53 7.61
N CYS A 158 -4.68 17.46 8.27
CA CYS A 158 -4.22 17.04 9.60
C CYS A 158 -2.75 16.59 9.69
N VAL A 159 -2.04 16.41 8.56
CA VAL A 159 -0.61 16.06 8.58
C VAL A 159 0.19 17.23 9.14
N ASP A 160 1.08 16.96 10.08
CA ASP A 160 1.89 17.95 10.78
C ASP A 160 3.40 17.80 10.52
N LEU A 161 3.87 16.57 10.31
CA LEU A 161 5.28 16.22 10.19
C LEU A 161 5.52 15.22 9.05
N ALA A 162 6.60 15.43 8.31
CA ALA A 162 7.11 14.51 7.30
C ALA A 162 8.54 14.07 7.68
N LYS A 163 8.88 12.80 7.43
CA LYS A 163 10.26 12.31 7.43
C LYS A 163 10.58 11.47 6.21
N VAL A 164 11.85 11.48 5.79
CA VAL A 164 12.36 10.67 4.67
C VAL A 164 13.67 9.99 5.03
N ALA A 165 13.80 8.72 4.66
CA ALA A 165 15.00 7.94 4.86
C ALA A 165 16.13 8.47 3.97
N THR A 166 17.33 8.55 4.52
CA THR A 166 18.54 8.94 3.79
C THR A 166 19.07 7.81 2.89
N CYS A 167 20.09 8.09 2.08
CA CYS A 167 20.70 7.11 1.20
C CYS A 167 21.47 6.05 2.02
N PRO A 168 21.23 4.74 1.81
CA PRO A 168 21.85 3.70 2.62
C PRO A 168 23.37 3.65 2.38
N ARG A 169 24.13 3.25 3.40
CA ARG A 169 25.60 3.15 3.30
C ARG A 169 26.06 2.21 2.17
N THR A 170 25.32 1.13 1.95
CA THR A 170 25.56 0.14 0.91
C THR A 170 24.42 0.19 -0.10
N GLU A 171 24.75 0.40 -1.38
CA GLU A 171 23.77 0.42 -2.45
C GLU A 171 23.14 -0.97 -2.63
N THR A 172 21.83 -1.07 -2.39
CA THR A 172 21.05 -2.28 -2.66
C THR A 172 20.28 -2.14 -3.98
N PRO A 173 20.32 -3.12 -4.90
CA PRO A 173 19.53 -3.08 -6.13
C PRO A 173 18.04 -2.85 -5.84
N ASN A 174 17.41 -1.95 -6.60
CA ASN A 174 16.02 -1.54 -6.43
C ASN A 174 15.69 -0.93 -5.05
N TYR A 175 16.65 -0.28 -4.39
CA TYR A 175 16.38 0.49 -3.16
C TYR A 175 15.23 1.51 -3.37
N GLN A 176 14.41 1.65 -2.33
CA GLN A 176 13.39 2.67 -2.24
C GLN A 176 13.51 3.36 -0.89
N HIS A 177 13.57 4.69 -0.92
CA HIS A 177 13.53 5.51 0.28
C HIS A 177 12.11 5.46 0.87
N VAL A 178 12.02 5.25 2.17
CA VAL A 178 10.77 5.36 2.92
C VAL A 178 10.52 6.83 3.21
N LEU A 179 9.33 7.31 2.86
CA LEU A 179 8.77 8.57 3.35
C LEU A 179 7.62 8.24 4.30
N CYS A 180 7.57 8.93 5.44
CA CYS A 180 6.45 8.89 6.37
C CYS A 180 5.81 10.27 6.48
N LEU A 181 4.48 10.32 6.48
CA LEU A 181 3.70 11.52 6.80
C LEU A 181 2.86 11.25 8.05
N TYR A 182 3.15 11.96 9.13
CA TYR A 182 2.51 11.77 10.42
C TYR A 182 1.17 12.48 10.49
N MET A 183 0.32 11.99 11.38
CA MET A 183 -0.99 12.55 11.67
C MET A 183 -1.38 12.22 13.11
N PRO A 184 -2.12 13.12 13.79
CA PRO A 184 -2.42 13.00 15.21
C PRO A 184 -3.34 11.83 15.53
N ASN A 185 -4.21 11.40 14.60
CA ASN A 185 -5.11 10.28 14.81
C ASN A 185 -5.29 9.48 13.51
N VAL A 186 -4.79 8.24 13.47
CA VAL A 186 -4.97 7.35 12.30
C VAL A 186 -6.34 6.67 12.25
N TYR A 187 -7.14 6.75 13.31
CA TYR A 187 -8.47 6.13 13.38
C TYR A 187 -9.59 7.09 12.93
N ASP A 188 -9.30 8.39 12.77
CA ASP A 188 -10.16 9.33 12.04
C ASP A 188 -10.09 9.01 10.54
N LYS A 189 -11.09 8.26 10.07
CA LYS A 189 -11.17 7.82 8.67
C LYS A 189 -11.32 9.00 7.70
N ASP A 190 -12.02 10.06 8.08
CA ASP A 190 -12.31 11.17 7.17
C ASP A 190 -11.07 12.05 6.98
N ALA A 191 -10.34 12.34 8.06
CA ALA A 191 -9.04 13.02 8.00
C ALA A 191 -8.00 12.20 7.21
N VAL A 192 -7.91 10.89 7.46
CA VAL A 192 -7.05 9.97 6.68
C VAL A 192 -7.39 10.01 5.17
N LEU A 193 -8.68 10.04 4.83
CA LEU A 193 -9.18 10.03 3.46
C LEU A 193 -8.98 11.39 2.76
N GLU A 194 -9.05 12.51 3.49
CA GLU A 194 -8.66 13.83 2.99
C GLU A 194 -7.19 13.85 2.57
N VAL A 195 -6.28 13.41 3.45
CA VAL A 195 -4.84 13.31 3.17
C VAL A 195 -4.58 12.41 1.96
N MET A 196 -5.28 11.27 1.88
CA MET A 196 -5.21 10.36 0.73
C MET A 196 -5.62 11.06 -0.59
N LYS A 197 -6.72 11.82 -0.60
CA LYS A 197 -7.17 12.58 -1.78
C LYS A 197 -6.13 13.61 -2.23
N VAL A 198 -5.48 14.30 -1.29
CA VAL A 198 -4.42 15.27 -1.60
C VAL A 198 -3.20 14.56 -2.20
N LEU A 199 -2.69 13.51 -1.55
CA LEU A 199 -1.53 12.77 -2.03
C LEU A 199 -1.73 12.14 -3.41
N LEU A 200 -2.94 11.64 -3.70
CA LEU A 200 -3.29 11.09 -5.00
C LEU A 200 -3.51 12.19 -6.06
N GLY A 201 -4.43 13.13 -5.80
CA GLY A 201 -4.93 14.08 -6.79
C GLY A 201 -4.15 15.39 -6.92
N LYS A 202 -3.23 15.70 -5.99
CA LYS A 202 -2.35 16.89 -6.05
C LYS A 202 -0.87 16.56 -6.18
N HIS A 203 -0.48 15.30 -5.93
CA HIS A 203 0.92 14.87 -5.96
C HIS A 203 1.16 13.59 -6.78
N GLY A 204 0.13 12.82 -7.16
CA GLY A 204 0.27 11.61 -7.97
C GLY A 204 0.99 10.45 -7.26
N MET A 205 0.95 10.41 -5.92
CA MET A 205 1.75 9.51 -5.11
C MET A 205 1.29 8.05 -5.17
N ASN A 206 2.24 7.12 -4.97
CA ASN A 206 1.95 5.72 -4.69
C ASN A 206 2.02 5.50 -3.17
N LEU A 207 0.85 5.30 -2.56
CA LEU A 207 0.69 5.05 -1.13
C LEU A 207 0.70 3.54 -0.86
N MET A 208 1.21 3.11 0.29
CA MET A 208 1.12 1.71 0.73
C MET A 208 -0.01 1.49 1.74
N GLY A 209 -0.22 2.44 2.65
CA GLY A 209 -1.22 2.38 3.71
C GLY A 209 -0.83 3.23 4.91
N VAL A 210 -1.67 3.19 5.94
CA VAL A 210 -1.48 3.92 7.20
C VAL A 210 -1.08 2.96 8.31
N LYS A 211 0.01 3.25 9.02
CA LYS A 211 0.49 2.47 10.17
C LYS A 211 0.37 3.28 11.46
N SER A 212 -0.25 2.71 12.49
CA SER A 212 -0.27 3.29 13.85
C SER A 212 1.13 3.31 14.46
N ASN A 213 1.43 4.34 15.27
CA ASN A 213 2.69 4.40 16.01
C ASN A 213 2.77 3.28 17.07
N LEU A 214 1.65 2.87 17.69
CA LEU A 214 1.58 1.68 18.55
C LEU A 214 2.07 0.42 17.81
N TYR A 215 1.65 0.22 16.56
CA TYR A 215 2.06 -0.95 15.76
C TYR A 215 3.59 -0.95 15.51
N THR A 216 4.19 0.24 15.43
CA THR A 216 5.65 0.37 15.32
C THR A 216 6.32 0.07 16.66
N ALA A 217 5.80 0.60 17.77
CA ALA A 217 6.33 0.42 19.12
C ALA A 217 6.25 -1.03 19.67
N ILE A 218 5.31 -1.84 19.14
CA ILE A 218 5.20 -3.28 19.43
C ILE A 218 5.92 -4.18 18.39
N ASN A 219 6.65 -3.60 17.43
CA ASN A 219 7.32 -4.31 16.34
C ASN A 219 6.39 -5.15 15.43
N LEU A 220 5.13 -4.73 15.27
CA LEU A 220 4.20 -5.38 14.34
C LEU A 220 4.53 -4.96 12.90
N ASP A 221 5.16 -5.86 12.14
CA ASP A 221 5.46 -5.72 10.72
C ASP A 221 4.72 -6.75 9.84
N SER A 222 4.92 -6.71 8.52
CA SER A 222 4.24 -7.59 7.57
C SER A 222 4.74 -9.04 7.57
N LYS A 223 5.77 -9.36 8.35
CA LYS A 223 6.38 -10.68 8.53
C LYS A 223 6.15 -11.24 9.94
N HIS A 224 5.48 -10.50 10.81
CA HIS A 224 5.23 -10.87 12.20
C HIS A 224 4.45 -12.20 12.31
N ALA A 225 4.82 -13.04 13.28
CA ALA A 225 4.36 -14.44 13.37
C ALA A 225 2.83 -14.59 13.57
N SER A 226 2.19 -13.61 14.18
CA SER A 226 0.72 -13.51 14.31
C SER A 226 0.00 -13.39 12.96
N GLY A 227 0.66 -12.86 11.93
CA GLY A 227 0.05 -12.51 10.65
C GLY A 227 -1.01 -11.39 10.73
N VAL A 228 -1.10 -10.67 11.85
CA VAL A 228 -1.94 -9.48 11.97
C VAL A 228 -1.43 -8.40 11.01
N GLN A 229 -2.34 -7.66 10.40
CA GLN A 229 -1.98 -6.65 9.41
C GLN A 229 -1.18 -5.49 10.04
N SER A 230 -0.02 -5.18 9.46
CA SER A 230 0.88 -4.14 9.94
C SER A 230 0.47 -2.69 9.60
N THR A 231 -0.74 -2.50 9.07
CA THR A 231 -1.35 -1.20 8.74
C THR A 231 -2.78 -1.18 9.27
N VAL A 232 -3.23 -0.04 9.78
CA VAL A 232 -4.63 0.20 10.20
C VAL A 232 -5.51 0.28 8.95
N TRP A 233 -5.05 0.99 7.93
CA TRP A 233 -5.77 1.14 6.66
C TRP A 233 -4.94 0.66 5.47
N ARG A 234 -5.53 -0.18 4.63
CA ARG A 234 -5.10 -0.36 3.23
C ARG A 234 -5.79 0.68 2.36
N ASN A 235 -5.16 1.07 1.26
CA ASN A 235 -5.75 2.01 0.30
C ASN A 235 -7.16 1.58 -0.15
N SER A 236 -7.34 0.30 -0.48
CA SER A 236 -8.62 -0.27 -0.95
C SER A 236 -9.73 -0.32 0.11
N ALA A 237 -9.40 -0.15 1.40
CA ALA A 237 -10.38 -0.03 2.49
C ALA A 237 -10.86 1.43 2.69
N LEU A 238 -10.12 2.40 2.14
CA LEU A 238 -10.42 3.83 2.21
C LEU A 238 -11.12 4.32 0.93
N MET A 239 -10.70 3.86 -0.23
CA MET A 239 -11.16 4.32 -1.54
C MET A 239 -11.10 3.17 -2.56
N LYS A 240 -12.00 3.17 -3.56
CA LYS A 240 -11.95 2.17 -4.64
C LYS A 240 -10.79 2.44 -5.60
N ASP A 241 -10.21 1.38 -6.14
CA ASP A 241 -9.09 1.45 -7.09
C ASP A 241 -9.38 2.30 -8.34
N ALA A 242 -10.63 2.29 -8.82
CA ALA A 242 -11.07 3.15 -9.92
C ALA A 242 -11.00 4.65 -9.57
N GLU A 243 -11.50 5.03 -8.39
CA GLU A 243 -11.49 6.42 -7.89
C GLU A 243 -10.04 6.88 -7.61
N MET A 244 -9.20 6.00 -7.03
CA MET A 244 -7.77 6.25 -6.84
C MET A 244 -7.03 6.47 -8.16
N LYS A 245 -7.35 5.67 -9.18
CA LYS A 245 -6.76 5.78 -10.51
C LYS A 245 -7.19 7.09 -11.19
N GLU A 246 -8.48 7.43 -11.15
CA GLU A 246 -9.01 8.67 -11.73
C GLU A 246 -8.31 9.91 -11.15
N LEU A 247 -8.11 9.97 -9.83
CA LEU A 247 -7.39 11.07 -9.18
C LEU A 247 -5.94 11.21 -9.68
N LYS A 248 -5.22 10.09 -9.86
CA LYS A 248 -3.85 10.10 -10.40
C LYS A 248 -3.81 10.46 -11.88
N ASP A 249 -4.67 9.84 -12.68
CA ASP A 249 -4.72 10.06 -14.14
C ASP A 249 -5.06 11.54 -14.43
N LYS A 250 -5.97 12.14 -13.66
CA LYS A 250 -6.25 13.58 -13.72
C LYS A 250 -5.03 14.42 -13.36
N TYR A 251 -4.34 14.12 -12.26
CA TYR A 251 -3.13 14.85 -11.86
C TYR A 251 -2.04 14.81 -12.96
N PHE A 252 -1.80 13.65 -13.57
CA PHE A 252 -0.82 13.53 -14.65
C PHE A 252 -1.30 14.17 -15.96
N ALA A 253 -2.60 14.20 -16.24
CA ALA A 253 -3.16 14.95 -17.36
C ALA A 253 -2.96 16.46 -17.19
N ASP A 254 -3.32 17.02 -16.02
CA ASP A 254 -3.16 18.44 -15.69
C ASP A 254 -1.67 18.84 -15.76
N LEU A 255 -0.76 18.01 -15.24
CA LEU A 255 0.69 18.24 -15.27
C LEU A 255 1.28 18.20 -16.69
N ASN A 256 0.74 17.38 -17.58
CA ASN A 256 1.14 17.34 -19.00
C ASN A 256 0.54 18.51 -19.80
N ALA A 257 -0.68 18.95 -19.47
CA ALA A 257 -1.30 20.11 -20.07
C ALA A 257 -0.51 21.40 -19.73
N ALA A 258 -0.14 21.59 -18.47
CA ALA A 258 0.66 22.73 -18.01
C ALA A 258 1.99 22.87 -18.79
N LYS A 259 2.73 21.76 -18.94
CA LYS A 259 3.98 21.70 -19.74
C LYS A 259 3.78 21.99 -21.23
N SER A 260 2.57 21.79 -21.75
CA SER A 260 2.24 22.05 -23.16
C SER A 260 1.82 23.50 -23.40
N SER A 261 1.47 24.23 -22.34
CA SER A 261 1.02 25.64 -22.39
C SER A 261 2.11 26.67 -22.09
N GLU A 262 3.32 26.27 -21.66
CA GLU A 262 4.43 27.20 -21.49
C GLU A 262 4.89 27.76 -22.85
N PRO A 263 4.84 29.09 -23.06
CA PRO A 263 5.29 29.68 -24.32
C PRO A 263 6.80 29.49 -24.46
N LYS A 264 7.23 28.96 -25.59
CA LYS A 264 8.66 28.91 -25.93
C LYS A 264 9.22 30.33 -25.93
N PRO A 265 10.35 30.61 -25.25
CA PRO A 265 11.01 31.90 -25.41
C PRO A 265 11.42 32.06 -26.87
N ASP A 266 11.07 33.21 -27.46
CA ASP A 266 11.41 33.51 -28.85
C ASP A 266 12.92 33.51 -29.05
N ALA A 267 13.40 32.51 -29.80
CA ALA A 267 14.79 32.41 -30.20
C ALA A 267 15.08 33.39 -31.34
N GLU A 268 15.28 34.66 -30.99
CA GLU A 268 15.74 35.65 -31.94
C GLU A 268 17.15 35.30 -32.46
N LYS A 269 17.37 35.58 -33.75
CA LYS A 269 18.47 35.00 -34.52
C LYS A 269 19.81 35.64 -34.16
N GLU A 270 20.84 34.81 -33.98
CA GLU A 270 22.13 35.12 -34.58
C GLU A 270 22.86 33.87 -35.09
N LYS A 271 23.56 34.03 -36.21
CA LYS A 271 24.29 33.00 -36.96
C LYS A 271 25.79 33.29 -36.80
N PRO A 272 26.67 32.27 -36.78
CA PRO A 272 27.33 31.98 -38.05
C PRO A 272 27.60 30.50 -38.39
N LYS A 273 27.83 30.30 -39.69
CA LYS A 273 28.48 29.15 -40.35
C LYS A 273 29.88 28.86 -39.74
N ALA A 274 30.52 27.69 -39.89
CA ALA A 274 30.16 26.36 -40.39
C ALA A 274 31.37 25.41 -40.20
N LYS A 275 31.15 24.08 -40.21
CA LYS A 275 31.88 23.12 -41.09
C LYS A 275 31.37 21.68 -40.93
N GLU A 276 31.50 20.91 -42.00
CA GLU A 276 31.13 19.50 -42.09
C GLU A 276 32.15 18.60 -41.37
N SER A 277 31.73 17.42 -40.90
CA SER A 277 32.27 16.15 -41.44
C SER A 277 31.60 14.88 -40.87
N THR A 278 31.20 14.02 -41.82
CA THR A 278 31.20 12.54 -41.78
C THR A 278 30.46 11.75 -40.69
N ALA A 279 29.64 10.81 -41.17
CA ALA A 279 28.91 9.82 -40.38
C ALA A 279 29.79 8.67 -39.85
N ALA A 280 29.39 8.09 -38.71
CA ALA A 280 29.70 6.71 -38.35
C ALA A 280 28.59 6.11 -37.48
N THR A 281 27.84 5.15 -38.04
CA THR A 281 26.84 4.35 -37.32
C THR A 281 27.52 3.43 -36.30
N LYS A 282 27.04 3.41 -35.05
CA LYS A 282 27.39 2.36 -34.06
C LYS A 282 26.14 1.77 -33.42
N SER A 283 26.21 0.46 -33.19
CA SER A 283 25.09 -0.45 -32.97
C SER A 283 24.70 -0.61 -31.50
N LYS A 284 23.42 -0.90 -31.24
CA LYS A 284 22.92 -1.30 -29.92
C LYS A 284 23.43 -2.69 -29.53
N PRO A 285 23.99 -2.91 -28.34
CA PRO A 285 24.26 -4.24 -27.80
C PRO A 285 22.95 -4.97 -27.47
N LYS A 286 22.79 -6.21 -27.93
CA LYS A 286 21.74 -7.13 -27.46
C LYS A 286 22.28 -7.95 -26.29
N LEU A 287 21.72 -7.81 -25.08
CA LEU A 287 21.96 -8.77 -24.00
C LEU A 287 21.09 -10.03 -24.19
N LYS A 288 21.62 -11.16 -23.69
CA LYS A 288 21.07 -12.52 -23.89
C LYS A 288 20.10 -12.91 -22.76
N LYS A 289 19.11 -13.75 -23.07
CA LYS A 289 18.29 -14.46 -22.08
C LYS A 289 19.03 -15.68 -21.51
N LYS A 290 18.99 -15.85 -20.18
CA LYS A 290 19.00 -17.08 -19.35
C LYS A 290 19.01 -16.63 -17.88
N ALA A 291 18.50 -17.37 -16.90
CA ALA A 291 17.85 -18.69 -16.90
C ALA A 291 16.59 -18.66 -16.00
N VAL A 292 15.89 -19.80 -15.92
CA VAL A 292 14.79 -20.04 -14.98
C VAL A 292 15.39 -20.53 -13.66
N ASP A 293 14.88 -20.02 -12.53
CA ASP A 293 14.94 -20.66 -11.22
C ASP A 293 13.48 -20.81 -10.75
N ASP A 294 13.13 -22.00 -10.27
CA ASP A 294 11.77 -22.36 -9.84
C ASP A 294 11.56 -21.92 -8.37
N ASP A 295 10.64 -20.98 -8.13
CA ASP A 295 10.16 -20.61 -6.80
C ASP A 295 8.83 -21.34 -6.49
N PRO A 296 8.79 -22.29 -5.53
CA PRO A 296 7.59 -23.04 -5.19
C PRO A 296 6.55 -22.27 -4.34
N PHE A 297 6.73 -20.96 -4.09
CA PHE A 297 5.78 -20.13 -3.33
C PHE A 297 5.15 -18.96 -4.13
N ALA A 298 5.30 -18.94 -5.45
CA ALA A 298 4.56 -18.00 -6.30
C ALA A 298 3.05 -18.27 -6.25
N SER A 299 2.29 -17.41 -5.56
CA SER A 299 0.83 -17.45 -5.52
C SER A 299 0.25 -17.01 -6.85
N ASP A 300 -0.46 -17.91 -7.51
CA ASP A 300 -1.16 -17.71 -8.78
C ASP A 300 -2.48 -16.95 -8.53
N ASP A 301 -2.54 -15.67 -8.92
CA ASP A 301 -3.74 -14.82 -8.86
C ASP A 301 -3.64 -13.67 -9.90
N ASP A 302 -3.87 -14.00 -11.18
CA ASP A 302 -4.22 -13.01 -12.22
C ASP A 302 -4.99 -13.65 -13.39
N GLU A 303 -6.31 -13.79 -13.25
CA GLU A 303 -7.19 -14.11 -14.40
C GLU A 303 -7.47 -12.84 -15.23
N ASN A 304 -6.80 -12.68 -16.38
CA ASN A 304 -7.38 -11.89 -17.46
C ASN A 304 -7.05 -12.42 -18.87
N ALA A 305 -8.07 -12.42 -19.74
CA ALA A 305 -8.09 -13.20 -20.96
C ALA A 305 -7.45 -12.49 -22.16
N VAL A 306 -6.68 -13.24 -22.97
CA VAL A 306 -6.34 -12.85 -24.35
C VAL A 306 -6.48 -14.03 -25.32
N VAL A 307 -6.94 -13.73 -26.53
CA VAL A 307 -7.59 -14.66 -27.46
C VAL A 307 -6.63 -15.43 -28.38
N ALA A 308 -6.89 -16.74 -28.49
CA ALA A 308 -6.66 -17.69 -29.58
C ALA A 308 -5.30 -17.78 -30.32
N LYS A 309 -4.77 -19.02 -30.42
CA LYS A 309 -4.18 -19.58 -31.64
C LYS A 309 -4.21 -21.12 -31.68
N LYS A 310 -4.76 -21.68 -32.77
CA LYS A 310 -4.60 -23.09 -33.24
C LYS A 310 -3.14 -23.32 -33.71
N PRO A 311 -2.60 -24.57 -33.85
CA PRO A 311 -3.22 -25.82 -34.35
C PRO A 311 -3.21 -26.97 -33.29
N ALA A 312 -3.34 -28.28 -33.55
CA ALA A 312 -3.31 -29.11 -34.78
C ALA A 312 -4.10 -30.45 -34.65
N LYS A 313 -3.85 -31.39 -35.57
CA LYS A 313 -4.05 -32.86 -35.46
C LYS A 313 -2.68 -33.55 -35.66
N PRO A 314 -2.42 -34.74 -35.08
CA PRO A 314 -2.73 -36.06 -35.70
C PRO A 314 -3.19 -37.09 -34.63
N GLU A 315 -3.59 -38.33 -34.86
CA GLU A 315 -4.15 -39.15 -35.93
C GLU A 315 -4.71 -40.42 -35.23
N THR A 316 -5.60 -41.14 -35.88
CA THR A 316 -6.29 -42.32 -35.32
C THR A 316 -5.52 -43.62 -35.53
N LYS A 317 -5.50 -44.54 -34.55
CA LYS A 317 -5.53 -46.00 -34.83
C LYS A 317 -6.52 -46.73 -33.92
N LYS A 318 -7.22 -47.70 -34.52
CA LYS A 318 -8.32 -48.49 -33.95
C LYS A 318 -7.80 -49.76 -33.28
N ALA A 319 -8.46 -50.23 -32.21
CA ALA A 319 -8.77 -51.64 -32.01
C ALA A 319 -9.92 -51.83 -30.99
N ALA A 320 -10.88 -52.68 -31.35
CA ALA A 320 -11.94 -53.26 -30.51
C ALA A 320 -12.11 -54.72 -31.00
N PRO A 321 -13.06 -55.55 -30.52
CA PRO A 321 -13.97 -55.42 -29.37
C PRO A 321 -14.01 -56.68 -28.46
N LYS A 322 -14.83 -56.66 -27.40
CA LYS A 322 -15.81 -57.73 -27.09
C LYS A 322 -16.81 -57.28 -26.01
N ALA A 323 -17.98 -57.91 -25.99
CA ALA A 323 -19.18 -57.45 -25.27
C ALA A 323 -19.91 -58.61 -24.56
N THR A 324 -20.69 -58.28 -23.51
CA THR A 324 -21.93 -58.97 -23.03
C THR A 324 -22.51 -58.16 -21.84
N THR A 325 -23.58 -57.37 -21.98
CA THR A 325 -25.03 -57.70 -21.84
C THR A 325 -25.55 -58.06 -20.43
N SER A 326 -26.24 -57.12 -19.77
CA SER A 326 -27.46 -57.35 -18.93
C SER A 326 -28.15 -56.01 -18.60
N LYS A 327 -29.40 -56.08 -18.13
CA LYS A 327 -30.60 -55.54 -18.79
C LYS A 327 -31.71 -55.24 -17.76
N ARG A 328 -32.46 -54.12 -17.93
CA ARG A 328 -33.72 -53.71 -17.20
C ARG A 328 -33.58 -53.30 -15.70
N SER A 329 -34.44 -52.45 -15.12
CA SER A 329 -35.69 -51.80 -15.59
C SER A 329 -36.06 -50.48 -14.84
N LYS A 330 -36.88 -49.63 -15.50
CA LYS A 330 -37.68 -48.46 -15.00
C LYS A 330 -38.92 -48.91 -14.17
N PRO A 331 -39.63 -48.06 -13.37
CA PRO A 331 -40.45 -46.86 -13.73
C PRO A 331 -39.99 -45.56 -13.01
N ASP A 332 -40.30 -44.30 -13.37
CA ASP A 332 -41.47 -43.57 -13.92
C ASP A 332 -42.49 -43.02 -12.90
N SER A 333 -42.40 -41.70 -12.67
CA SER A 333 -43.40 -40.68 -12.25
C SER A 333 -42.59 -39.37 -12.06
N ASP A 334 -42.72 -38.31 -12.85
CA ASP A 334 -43.87 -37.43 -13.12
C ASP A 334 -44.50 -36.87 -11.83
N ASP A 335 -44.15 -35.62 -11.50
CA ASP A 335 -45.11 -34.59 -11.10
C ASP A 335 -44.50 -33.20 -11.44
N GLU A 336 -45.33 -32.31 -11.97
CA GLU A 336 -44.95 -30.97 -12.48
C GLU A 336 -45.27 -29.85 -11.47
N GLU A 337 -44.65 -28.69 -11.71
CA GLU A 337 -45.13 -27.32 -11.44
C GLU A 337 -45.97 -26.99 -10.19
N ASP A 338 -45.46 -26.07 -9.36
CA ASP A 338 -46.28 -24.92 -8.95
C ASP A 338 -45.39 -23.69 -8.70
N GLU A 339 -45.59 -22.64 -9.50
CA GLU A 339 -45.06 -21.29 -9.26
C GLU A 339 -46.15 -20.44 -8.60
N GLU A 340 -45.90 -19.80 -7.46
CA GLU A 340 -46.72 -18.65 -7.06
C GLU A 340 -45.89 -17.54 -6.38
N GLU A 341 -45.94 -16.33 -6.96
CA GLU A 341 -45.39 -15.10 -6.41
C GLU A 341 -46.41 -14.40 -5.50
N GLU A 342 -46.02 -13.92 -4.31
CA GLU A 342 -46.82 -12.94 -3.56
C GLU A 342 -46.03 -11.71 -3.08
N ARG A 343 -46.30 -10.57 -3.72
CA ARG A 343 -46.16 -9.20 -3.21
C ARG A 343 -47.14 -8.28 -3.96
N PRO A 344 -47.54 -7.11 -3.42
CA PRO A 344 -48.05 -6.88 -2.06
C PRO A 344 -49.39 -6.10 -2.09
N GLN A 345 -50.30 -6.34 -1.14
CA GLN A 345 -51.60 -5.65 -1.12
C GLN A 345 -51.52 -4.15 -0.75
N LYS A 346 -52.18 -3.32 -1.57
CA LYS A 346 -52.19 -1.85 -1.49
C LYS A 346 -53.40 -1.35 -0.68
N LYS A 347 -53.16 -0.63 0.42
CA LYS A 347 -54.24 -0.09 1.28
C LYS A 347 -55.12 0.93 0.55
N ARG A 348 -56.45 0.71 0.56
CA ARG A 348 -57.46 1.75 0.29
C ARG A 348 -57.69 2.58 1.55
N ASN A 349 -57.41 3.88 1.49
CA ASN A 349 -58.08 4.87 2.35
C ASN A 349 -59.15 5.59 1.53
N GLY A 350 -60.28 5.90 2.16
CA GLY A 350 -61.35 6.71 1.58
C GLY A 350 -61.75 7.86 2.50
N LYS A 351 -62.86 8.52 2.13
CA LYS A 351 -63.33 9.85 2.57
C LYS A 351 -62.61 11.01 1.85
N LYS A 352 -63.33 12.05 1.40
CA LYS A 352 -64.75 12.37 1.62
C LYS A 352 -65.35 13.03 0.39
#